data_AF-A0A382RK04-F1
#
_entry.id   AF-A0A382RK04-F1
#
_cell.length_a   1.000
_cell.length_b   1.000
_cell.length_c   1.000
_cell.angle_alpha   90.00
_cell.angle_beta   90.00
_cell.angle_gamma   90.00
#
_symmetry.space_group_name_H-M   'P 1'
#
loop_
_entity.id
_entity.type
_entity.pdbx_description
1 polymer ?
#
loop_
_entity_poly.entity_id
_entity_poly.type
_entity_poly.pdbx_seq_one_letter_code
_entity_poly.pdbx_strand_id
1 'polypeptide(L)'
;SPHEWSLSDRQIGVSGYGITALAHLKDLVITGPHKPTGVSETPSRRRVFSCRPLTLEEASACAEEIISRLGPQAFRRPLTQPDLEGLMSFYELGFADGGFELGVRTAIEAILASPDFVFRLEEAPSGVQAGESYTVSNIDLASRLSFFLWGAPPDVELLAAAEKGELSEESGLTEQVRRMLKDSRAEALGTRFASQWLRLEDLEKVHPDRLLFPDFYQQLADAMLRETELFFNGLVREDRSALELYSADYTYLNEALAKHYGIPGITGNHFRKVQYPDDTRRGILGHGSILTLTSHANRTSPVLRGKWVMEVLLGTPPPP
;
A
#
# COMPACT_ATOMS: atom_id res chain seq x y z
N SER A 1 -17.79 -5.79 27.27
CA SER A 1 -18.01 -6.80 28.34
C SER A 1 -16.66 -7.43 28.62
N PRO A 2 -16.23 -7.66 29.89
CA PRO A 2 -14.86 -8.04 30.21
C PRO A 2 -14.37 -9.33 29.51
N HIS A 3 -15.28 -10.14 28.94
CA HIS A 3 -14.95 -11.45 28.40
C HIS A 3 -15.83 -11.90 27.22
N GLU A 4 -16.30 -11.01 26.32
CA GLU A 4 -16.94 -11.48 25.07
C GLU A 4 -15.92 -12.02 24.05
N TRP A 5 -15.10 -12.97 24.49
CA TRP A 5 -14.23 -13.85 23.72
C TRP A 5 -12.85 -13.26 23.38
N SER A 6 -11.83 -13.94 23.89
CA SER A 6 -10.39 -13.76 23.73
C SER A 6 -9.93 -13.66 22.27
N LEU A 7 -10.31 -12.59 21.56
CA LEU A 7 -9.74 -12.26 20.27
C LEU A 7 -8.31 -11.77 20.50
N SER A 8 -7.41 -12.74 20.61
CA SER A 8 -6.01 -12.72 20.20
C SER A 8 -5.38 -11.32 20.16
N ASP A 9 -5.40 -10.57 21.25
CA ASP A 9 -4.58 -9.38 21.33
C ASP A 9 -3.15 -9.85 21.52
N ARG A 10 -2.30 -9.57 20.53
CA ARG A 10 -0.89 -9.99 20.53
C ARG A 10 -0.03 -9.19 21.52
N GLN A 11 -0.59 -8.15 22.12
CA GLN A 11 0.12 -7.17 22.94
C GLN A 11 -0.30 -7.21 24.41
N ILE A 12 -1.48 -7.74 24.76
CA ILE A 12 -1.94 -7.81 26.17
C ILE A 12 -1.03 -8.74 26.99
N GLY A 13 -0.48 -8.21 28.09
CA GLY A 13 0.38 -8.96 29.01
C GLY A 13 1.84 -9.14 28.57
N VAL A 14 2.24 -8.65 27.39
CA VAL A 14 3.65 -8.73 26.91
C VAL A 14 4.61 -7.91 27.78
N SER A 15 4.12 -6.84 28.41
CA SER A 15 4.90 -5.91 29.25
C SER A 15 4.37 -5.76 30.69
N GLY A 16 3.27 -6.42 31.05
CA GLY A 16 2.60 -6.26 32.35
C GLY A 16 2.79 -7.48 33.24
N TYR A 17 3.61 -7.36 34.29
CA TYR A 17 3.74 -8.39 35.32
C TYR A 17 2.39 -8.60 36.03
N GLY A 18 1.90 -9.84 36.11
CA GLY A 18 0.69 -10.19 36.88
C GLY A 18 -0.64 -10.22 36.13
N ILE A 19 -0.65 -10.13 34.79
CA ILE A 19 -1.87 -10.29 33.99
C ILE A 19 -1.99 -11.75 33.50
N THR A 20 -2.96 -12.48 34.02
CA THR A 20 -3.31 -13.83 33.55
C THR A 20 -4.42 -13.72 32.51
N ALA A 21 -4.09 -13.82 31.23
CA ALA A 21 -5.07 -13.87 30.15
C ALA A 21 -5.51 -15.32 29.84
N LEU A 22 -6.68 -15.48 29.20
CA LEU A 22 -7.14 -16.78 28.68
C LEU A 22 -6.15 -17.31 27.62
N ALA A 23 -6.02 -18.63 27.53
CA ALA A 23 -5.11 -19.28 26.59
C ALA A 23 -5.41 -18.87 25.14
N HIS A 24 -4.40 -18.39 24.43
CA HIS A 24 -4.46 -18.06 23.00
C HIS A 24 -3.22 -18.56 22.28
N LEU A 25 -3.37 -18.85 20.98
CA LEU A 25 -2.25 -19.24 20.11
C LEU A 25 -1.34 -18.04 19.92
N LYS A 26 -0.15 -18.08 20.54
CA LYS A 26 0.84 -17.00 20.43
C LYS A 26 1.64 -17.08 19.13
N ASP A 27 2.16 -18.28 18.83
CA ASP A 27 2.99 -18.56 17.66
C ASP A 27 2.55 -19.88 17.00
N LEU A 28 2.50 -19.89 15.66
CA LEU A 28 2.35 -21.09 14.84
C LEU A 28 3.52 -21.14 13.87
N VAL A 29 4.33 -22.18 13.97
CA VAL A 29 5.45 -22.41 13.06
C VAL A 29 5.11 -23.58 12.16
N ILE A 30 5.12 -23.35 10.85
CA ILE A 30 5.00 -24.39 9.84
C ILE A 30 6.42 -24.72 9.37
N THR A 31 6.87 -25.96 9.58
CA THR A 31 8.17 -26.45 9.11
C THR A 31 7.99 -27.42 7.94
N GLY A 32 8.79 -27.25 6.89
CA GLY A 32 8.75 -28.06 5.66
C GLY A 32 8.62 -27.20 4.40
N PRO A 33 8.54 -27.82 3.21
CA PRO A 33 8.63 -29.25 2.96
C PRO A 33 10.05 -29.79 3.20
N HIS A 34 10.14 -31.01 3.74
CA HIS A 34 11.42 -31.71 3.88
C HIS A 34 11.72 -32.53 2.61
N LYS A 35 12.90 -32.33 2.03
CA LYS A 35 13.35 -33.02 0.79
C LYS A 35 12.37 -32.86 -0.39
N PRO A 36 11.98 -31.63 -0.78
CA PRO A 36 11.12 -31.44 -1.94
C PRO A 36 11.80 -32.00 -3.20
N THR A 37 11.03 -32.72 -4.03
CA THR A 37 11.45 -33.12 -5.38
C THR A 37 10.77 -32.22 -6.40
N GLY A 38 11.59 -31.49 -7.17
CA GLY A 38 11.11 -30.51 -8.13
C GLY A 38 10.60 -29.20 -7.49
N VAL A 39 10.21 -28.26 -8.35
CA VAL A 39 9.67 -26.97 -7.94
C VAL A 39 8.16 -26.97 -8.21
N SER A 40 7.34 -26.70 -7.20
CA SER A 40 5.89 -26.63 -7.37
C SER A 40 5.49 -25.48 -8.29
N GLU A 41 4.48 -25.69 -9.13
CA GLU A 41 3.92 -24.62 -9.94
C GLU A 41 3.10 -23.64 -9.11
N THR A 42 3.69 -22.49 -8.80
CA THR A 42 3.06 -21.40 -8.05
C THR A 42 2.41 -20.38 -8.99
N PRO A 43 1.46 -19.55 -8.51
CA PRO A 43 0.96 -18.42 -9.29
C PRO A 43 2.08 -17.49 -9.79
N SER A 44 3.12 -17.26 -8.98
CA SER A 44 4.27 -16.44 -9.39
C SER A 44 5.08 -17.08 -10.51
N ARG A 45 5.32 -18.39 -10.46
CA ARG A 45 6.03 -19.10 -11.54
C ARG A 45 5.27 -19.03 -12.86
N ARG A 46 3.95 -19.22 -12.83
CA ARG A 46 3.09 -19.04 -14.01
C ARG A 46 3.11 -17.62 -14.58
N ARG A 47 3.36 -16.60 -13.73
CA ARG A 47 3.54 -15.21 -14.19
C ARG A 47 4.93 -14.93 -14.75
N VAL A 48 5.95 -15.71 -14.37
CA VAL A 48 7.34 -15.53 -14.84
C VAL A 48 7.58 -16.32 -16.12
N PHE A 49 7.28 -17.61 -16.12
CA PHE A 49 7.56 -18.49 -17.25
C PHE A 49 6.38 -18.48 -18.24
N SER A 50 6.42 -17.55 -19.22
CA SER A 50 5.43 -17.48 -20.31
C SER A 50 5.59 -18.63 -21.30
N CYS A 51 6.81 -19.14 -21.44
CA CYS A 51 7.16 -20.30 -22.24
C CYS A 51 8.07 -21.24 -21.44
N ARG A 52 8.23 -22.47 -21.94
CA ARG A 52 9.26 -23.41 -21.48
C ARG A 52 9.86 -24.10 -22.71
N PRO A 53 11.19 -24.06 -22.88
CA PRO A 53 11.82 -24.67 -24.04
C PRO A 53 11.73 -26.20 -23.95
N LEU A 54 11.50 -26.86 -25.10
CA LEU A 54 11.56 -28.32 -25.22
C LEU A 54 12.96 -28.79 -25.64
N THR A 55 13.73 -27.90 -26.26
CA THR A 55 15.10 -28.15 -26.74
C THR A 55 16.08 -27.09 -26.22
N LEU A 56 17.38 -27.39 -26.27
CA LEU A 56 18.41 -26.41 -25.88
C LEU A 56 18.46 -25.20 -26.82
N GLU A 57 18.14 -25.39 -28.10
CA GLU A 57 18.14 -24.33 -29.11
C GLU A 57 17.02 -23.30 -28.87
N GLU A 58 15.88 -23.75 -28.34
CA GLU A 58 14.74 -22.87 -27.97
C GLU A 58 14.97 -22.08 -26.69
N ALA A 59 15.94 -22.49 -25.85
CA ALA A 59 16.10 -21.96 -24.50
C ALA A 59 16.41 -20.47 -24.48
N SER A 60 17.30 -20.01 -25.37
CA SER A 60 17.69 -18.60 -25.44
C SER A 60 16.51 -17.70 -25.86
N ALA A 61 15.81 -18.07 -26.94
CA ALA A 61 14.66 -17.31 -27.43
C ALA A 61 13.53 -17.24 -26.38
N CYS A 62 13.25 -18.34 -25.67
CA CYS A 62 12.26 -18.34 -24.62
C CYS A 62 12.67 -17.48 -23.41
N ALA A 63 13.96 -17.47 -23.05
CA ALA A 63 14.47 -16.59 -22.00
C ALA A 63 14.36 -15.10 -22.40
N GLU A 64 14.71 -14.77 -23.64
CA GLU A 64 14.59 -13.42 -24.19
C GLU A 64 13.14 -12.93 -24.16
N GLU A 65 12.16 -13.78 -24.51
CA GLU A 65 10.74 -13.45 -24.42
C GLU A 65 10.32 -13.14 -22.97
N ILE A 66 10.74 -13.97 -22.02
CA ILE A 66 10.43 -13.77 -20.59
C ILE A 66 11.05 -12.46 -20.09
N ILE A 67 12.32 -12.20 -20.41
CA ILE A 67 13.04 -11.00 -19.97
C ILE A 67 12.47 -9.75 -20.63
N SER A 68 12.16 -9.79 -21.92
CA SER A 68 11.54 -8.68 -22.65
C SER A 68 10.14 -8.34 -22.15
N ARG A 69 9.44 -9.31 -21.54
CA ARG A 69 8.15 -9.06 -20.89
C ARG A 69 8.30 -8.51 -19.48
N LEU A 70 9.26 -9.00 -18.70
CA LEU A 70 9.44 -8.62 -17.29
C LEU A 70 10.23 -7.32 -17.11
N GLY A 71 11.24 -7.10 -17.94
CA GLY A 71 12.14 -5.95 -17.86
C GLY A 71 11.41 -4.61 -17.96
N PRO A 72 10.51 -4.38 -18.94
CA PRO A 72 9.79 -3.11 -19.02
C PRO A 72 8.89 -2.83 -17.83
N GLN A 73 8.32 -3.87 -17.20
CA GLN A 73 7.54 -3.72 -15.97
C GLN A 73 8.42 -3.35 -14.77
N ALA A 74 9.62 -3.92 -14.70
CA ALA A 74 10.55 -3.67 -13.61
C ALA A 74 11.22 -2.30 -13.72
N PHE A 75 11.73 -1.96 -14.91
CA PHE A 75 12.42 -0.71 -15.19
C PHE A 75 11.45 0.44 -15.50
N ARG A 76 10.17 0.12 -15.76
CA ARG A 76 9.07 1.08 -15.97
C ARG A 76 9.26 1.92 -17.23
N ARG A 77 10.01 1.38 -18.19
CA ARG A 77 10.31 1.93 -19.51
C ARG A 77 10.59 0.78 -20.47
N PRO A 78 10.47 0.98 -21.79
CA PRO A 78 10.98 0.02 -22.76
C PRO A 78 12.43 -0.35 -22.49
N LEU A 79 12.79 -1.63 -22.67
CA LEU A 79 14.18 -2.05 -22.65
C LEU A 79 14.88 -1.53 -23.90
N THR A 80 16.09 -0.99 -23.71
CA THR A 80 17.02 -0.76 -24.81
C THR A 80 17.72 -2.06 -25.17
N GLN A 81 18.32 -2.11 -26.36
CA GLN A 81 19.11 -3.27 -26.79
C GLN A 81 20.24 -3.61 -25.78
N PRO A 82 21.02 -2.64 -25.26
CA PRO A 82 22.00 -2.90 -24.20
C PRO A 82 21.40 -3.45 -22.90
N ASP A 83 20.19 -3.02 -22.51
CA ASP A 83 19.53 -3.55 -21.31
C ASP A 83 19.25 -5.05 -21.49
N LEU A 84 18.70 -5.43 -22.64
CA LEU A 84 18.36 -6.82 -22.95
C LEU A 84 19.62 -7.70 -23.03
N GLU A 85 20.65 -7.25 -23.75
CA GLU A 85 21.94 -7.96 -23.86
C GLU A 85 22.60 -8.15 -22.48
N GLY A 86 22.59 -7.11 -21.65
CA GLY A 86 23.09 -7.17 -20.29
C GLY A 86 22.36 -8.22 -19.45
N LEU A 87 21.01 -8.22 -19.48
CA LEU A 87 20.20 -9.20 -18.76
C LEU A 87 20.36 -10.63 -19.29
N MET A 88 20.50 -10.79 -20.62
CA MET A 88 20.76 -12.09 -21.25
C MET A 88 22.12 -12.67 -20.84
N SER A 89 23.14 -11.83 -20.61
CA SER A 89 24.44 -12.32 -20.11
C SER A 89 24.33 -12.96 -18.71
N PHE A 90 23.45 -12.43 -17.84
CA PHE A 90 23.15 -13.03 -16.53
C PHE A 90 22.35 -14.32 -16.67
N TYR A 91 21.44 -14.40 -17.64
CA TYR A 91 20.76 -15.64 -17.98
C TYR A 91 21.76 -16.73 -18.40
N GLU A 92 22.70 -16.42 -19.29
CA GLU A 92 23.72 -17.38 -19.77
C GLU A 92 24.60 -17.91 -18.64
N LEU A 93 25.00 -17.04 -17.70
CA LEU A 93 25.74 -17.42 -16.50
C LEU A 93 24.95 -18.44 -15.65
N GLY A 94 23.70 -18.14 -15.30
CA GLY A 94 22.88 -19.07 -14.52
C GLY A 94 22.51 -20.35 -15.29
N PHE A 95 22.39 -20.24 -16.62
CA PHE A 95 22.11 -21.38 -17.49
C PHE A 95 23.26 -22.40 -17.49
N ALA A 96 24.50 -21.92 -17.55
CA ALA A 96 25.69 -22.77 -17.50
C ALA A 96 25.79 -23.58 -16.19
N ASP A 97 25.32 -23.00 -15.07
CA ASP A 97 25.39 -23.63 -13.75
C ASP A 97 24.25 -24.61 -13.46
N GLY A 98 23.05 -24.35 -13.99
CA GLY A 98 21.85 -25.10 -13.58
C GLY A 98 20.70 -25.13 -14.57
N GLY A 99 20.96 -24.81 -15.83
CA GLY A 99 20.00 -24.86 -16.93
C GLY A 99 18.99 -23.72 -16.93
N PHE A 100 17.96 -23.87 -17.77
CA PHE A 100 17.01 -22.80 -18.13
C PHE A 100 16.41 -22.03 -16.95
N GLU A 101 15.84 -22.73 -15.96
CA GLU A 101 15.18 -22.06 -14.84
C GLU A 101 16.17 -21.31 -13.94
N LEU A 102 17.39 -21.83 -13.76
CA LEU A 102 18.42 -21.12 -13.01
C LEU A 102 18.88 -19.88 -13.78
N GLY A 103 19.06 -19.98 -15.10
CA GLY A 103 19.34 -18.82 -15.95
C GLY A 103 18.28 -17.73 -15.82
N VAL A 104 17.00 -18.08 -15.98
CA VAL A 104 15.90 -17.09 -15.85
C VAL A 104 15.88 -16.49 -14.45
N ARG A 105 16.13 -17.30 -13.40
CA ARG A 105 16.24 -16.80 -12.03
C ARG A 105 17.38 -15.79 -11.90
N THR A 106 18.58 -16.09 -12.42
CA THR A 106 19.73 -15.19 -12.35
C THR A 106 19.49 -13.88 -13.10
N ALA A 107 18.82 -13.92 -14.25
CA ALA A 107 18.42 -12.70 -14.95
C ALA A 107 17.41 -11.86 -14.14
N ILE A 108 16.44 -12.50 -13.47
CA ILE A 108 15.50 -11.80 -12.58
C ILE A 108 16.23 -11.19 -11.37
N GLU A 109 17.19 -11.91 -10.79
CA GLU A 109 18.03 -11.38 -9.71
C GLU A 109 18.80 -10.14 -10.20
N ALA A 110 19.32 -10.15 -11.43
CA ALA A 110 19.95 -8.98 -12.05
C ALA A 110 18.97 -7.81 -12.26
N ILE A 111 17.75 -8.08 -12.74
CA ILE A 111 16.68 -7.06 -12.84
C ILE A 111 16.43 -6.41 -11.46
N LEU A 112 16.27 -7.22 -10.42
CA LEU A 112 15.94 -6.74 -9.07
C LEU A 112 17.11 -6.04 -8.36
N ALA A 113 18.35 -6.31 -8.79
CA ALA A 113 19.55 -5.64 -8.30
C ALA A 113 19.93 -4.38 -9.11
N SER A 114 19.31 -4.16 -10.27
CA SER A 114 19.62 -3.04 -11.15
C SER A 114 19.25 -1.69 -10.52
N PRO A 115 20.08 -0.63 -10.66
CA PRO A 115 19.70 0.74 -10.33
C PRO A 115 18.39 1.19 -11.00
N ASP A 116 18.12 0.77 -12.24
CA ASP A 116 16.87 1.08 -12.95
C ASP A 116 15.63 0.51 -12.26
N PHE A 117 15.77 -0.56 -11.46
CA PHE A 117 14.71 -1.13 -10.64
C PHE A 117 14.64 -0.48 -9.26
N VAL A 118 15.79 -0.36 -8.57
CA VAL A 118 15.89 0.12 -7.18
C VAL A 118 15.52 1.60 -7.07
N PHE A 119 15.93 2.40 -8.04
CA PHE A 119 15.65 3.83 -8.08
C PHE A 119 14.61 4.17 -9.14
N ARG A 120 13.85 5.24 -8.89
CA ARG A 120 13.00 5.89 -9.88
C ARG A 120 13.68 7.19 -10.26
N LEU A 121 14.48 7.12 -11.30
CA LEU A 121 15.21 8.27 -11.84
C LEU A 121 14.35 8.91 -12.92
N GLU A 122 14.43 10.23 -13.00
CA GLU A 122 13.86 11.01 -14.10
C GLU A 122 15.04 11.58 -14.87
N GLU A 123 15.05 11.34 -16.16
CA GLU A 123 16.16 11.78 -17.00
C GLU A 123 15.89 13.18 -17.53
N ALA A 124 16.79 14.10 -17.22
CA ALA A 124 16.77 15.42 -17.83
C ALA A 124 17.09 15.29 -19.33
N PRO A 125 16.35 15.97 -20.22
CA PRO A 125 16.70 16.04 -21.63
C PRO A 125 18.14 16.54 -21.82
N SER A 126 18.79 16.07 -22.88
CA SER A 126 20.14 16.53 -23.23
C SER A 126 20.16 18.05 -23.42
N GLY A 127 21.10 18.72 -22.75
CA GLY A 127 21.30 20.17 -22.87
C GLY A 127 20.69 21.02 -21.76
N VAL A 128 19.89 20.43 -20.86
CA VAL A 128 19.35 21.13 -19.67
C VAL A 128 20.48 21.40 -18.66
N GLN A 129 20.59 22.63 -18.19
CA GLN A 129 21.59 23.01 -17.18
C GLN A 129 21.10 22.82 -15.74
N ALA A 130 22.04 22.70 -14.79
CA ALA A 130 21.69 22.60 -13.37
C ALA A 130 20.89 23.83 -12.90
N GLY A 131 19.70 23.59 -12.34
CA GLY A 131 18.78 24.63 -11.89
C GLY A 131 17.75 25.08 -12.94
N GLU A 132 17.87 24.60 -14.18
CA GLU A 132 16.86 24.84 -15.22
C GLU A 132 15.66 23.90 -15.04
N SER A 133 14.45 24.44 -15.25
CA SER A 133 13.22 23.65 -15.25
C SER A 133 13.00 23.03 -16.62
N TYR A 134 12.65 21.75 -16.65
CA TYR A 134 12.35 21.03 -17.88
C TYR A 134 11.04 20.26 -17.76
N THR A 135 10.45 19.95 -18.91
CA THR A 135 9.26 19.09 -18.97
C THR A 135 9.68 17.65 -18.83
N VAL A 136 9.02 16.95 -17.91
CA VAL A 136 9.25 15.53 -17.62
C VAL A 136 8.85 14.68 -18.84
N SER A 137 9.59 13.62 -19.14
CA SER A 137 9.22 12.71 -20.23
C SER A 137 7.89 12.02 -19.94
N ASN A 138 7.17 11.58 -20.98
CA ASN A 138 5.92 10.84 -20.79
C ASN A 138 6.11 9.54 -20.00
N ILE A 139 7.22 8.84 -20.22
CA ILE A 139 7.56 7.59 -19.51
C ILE A 139 7.81 7.87 -18.02
N ASP A 140 8.56 8.92 -17.72
CA ASP A 140 8.79 9.34 -16.33
C ASP A 140 7.49 9.81 -15.68
N LEU A 141 6.64 10.53 -16.41
CA LEU A 141 5.33 10.96 -15.93
C LEU A 141 4.41 9.77 -15.60
N ALA A 142 4.38 8.74 -16.45
CA ALA A 142 3.67 7.49 -16.16
C ALA A 142 4.14 6.84 -14.86
N SER A 143 5.47 6.73 -14.67
CA SER A 143 6.06 6.19 -13.45
C SER A 143 5.73 7.05 -12.22
N ARG A 144 5.81 8.37 -12.31
CA ARG A 144 5.41 9.28 -11.22
C ARG A 144 3.94 9.09 -10.86
N LEU A 145 3.04 9.08 -11.85
CA LEU A 145 1.60 8.91 -11.66
C LEU A 145 1.27 7.57 -11.01
N SER A 146 1.86 6.48 -11.49
CA SER A 146 1.58 5.14 -10.97
C SER A 146 1.97 5.01 -9.50
N PHE A 147 3.13 5.52 -9.12
CA PHE A 147 3.53 5.42 -7.71
C PHE A 147 2.84 6.45 -6.82
N PHE A 148 2.42 7.58 -7.36
CA PHE A 148 1.62 8.54 -6.62
C PHE A 148 0.22 7.98 -6.30
N LEU A 149 -0.47 7.43 -7.30
CA LEU A 149 -1.86 6.96 -7.16
C LEU A 149 -1.96 5.52 -6.64
N TRP A 150 -1.07 4.63 -7.10
CA TRP A 150 -1.15 3.19 -6.81
C TRP A 150 -0.06 2.68 -5.87
N GLY A 151 1.01 3.46 -5.65
CA GLY A 151 2.20 2.96 -4.94
C GLY A 151 2.85 1.75 -5.63
N ALA A 152 2.64 1.60 -6.94
CA ALA A 152 3.05 0.43 -7.72
C ALA A 152 3.54 0.85 -9.13
N PRO A 153 4.26 -0.02 -9.85
CA PRO A 153 4.66 0.21 -11.24
C PRO A 153 3.46 0.53 -12.16
N PRO A 154 3.68 1.31 -13.24
CA PRO A 154 2.65 1.58 -14.23
C PRO A 154 2.22 0.27 -14.90
N ASP A 155 0.94 0.19 -15.27
CA ASP A 155 0.45 -0.94 -16.07
C ASP A 155 0.77 -0.75 -17.55
N VAL A 156 0.54 -1.82 -18.32
CA VAL A 156 0.81 -1.84 -19.77
C VAL A 156 0.07 -0.73 -20.51
N GLU A 157 -1.17 -0.43 -20.09
CA GLU A 157 -1.96 0.64 -20.69
C GLU A 157 -1.35 2.02 -20.46
N LEU A 158 -0.92 2.33 -19.22
CA LEU A 158 -0.29 3.60 -18.90
C LEU A 158 1.07 3.76 -19.59
N LEU A 159 1.85 2.68 -19.68
CA LEU A 159 3.12 2.69 -20.43
C LEU A 159 2.87 2.92 -21.93
N ALA A 160 1.89 2.25 -22.52
CA ALA A 160 1.56 2.45 -23.94
C ALA A 160 1.07 3.87 -24.24
N ALA A 161 0.27 4.47 -23.35
CA ALA A 161 -0.14 5.87 -23.47
C ALA A 161 1.07 6.82 -23.39
N ALA A 162 2.02 6.53 -22.49
CA ALA A 162 3.24 7.29 -22.37
C ALA A 162 4.15 7.19 -23.62
N GLU A 163 4.31 5.98 -24.17
CA GLU A 163 5.08 5.76 -25.41
C GLU A 163 4.51 6.52 -26.61
N LYS A 164 3.19 6.67 -26.67
CA LYS A 164 2.50 7.44 -27.71
C LYS A 164 2.49 8.95 -27.48
N GLY A 165 2.99 9.42 -26.34
CA GLY A 165 3.00 10.84 -25.98
C GLY A 165 1.65 11.39 -25.48
N GLU A 166 0.66 10.52 -25.23
CA GLU A 166 -0.70 10.91 -24.87
C GLU A 166 -0.78 11.60 -23.49
N LEU A 167 0.18 11.32 -22.58
CA LEU A 167 0.21 11.92 -21.24
C LEU A 167 0.66 13.39 -21.24
N SER A 168 1.18 13.89 -22.37
CA SER A 168 1.51 15.31 -22.53
C SER A 168 0.28 16.14 -22.89
N GLU A 169 -0.79 15.49 -23.35
CA GLU A 169 -2.06 16.14 -23.62
C GLU A 169 -2.95 16.11 -22.37
N GLU A 170 -3.59 17.23 -22.04
CA GLU A 170 -4.46 17.34 -20.86
C GLU A 170 -5.59 16.30 -20.87
N SER A 171 -6.16 16.02 -22.04
CA SER A 171 -7.20 15.01 -22.22
C SER A 171 -6.69 13.60 -21.93
N GLY A 172 -5.54 13.21 -22.49
CA GLY A 172 -4.95 11.88 -22.29
C GLY A 172 -4.51 11.66 -20.84
N LEU A 173 -3.89 12.68 -20.23
CA LEU A 173 -3.54 12.66 -18.82
C LEU A 173 -4.78 12.51 -17.92
N THR A 174 -5.82 13.31 -18.15
CA THR A 174 -7.05 13.28 -17.36
C THR A 174 -7.77 11.94 -17.48
N GLU A 175 -7.81 11.36 -18.68
CA GLU A 175 -8.39 10.04 -18.92
C GLU A 175 -7.66 8.96 -18.12
N GLN A 176 -6.33 8.92 -18.21
CA GLN A 176 -5.53 7.94 -17.49
C GLN A 176 -5.64 8.11 -15.97
N VAL A 177 -5.59 9.34 -15.44
CA VAL A 177 -5.78 9.59 -14.00
C VAL A 177 -7.15 9.10 -13.52
N ARG A 178 -8.24 9.41 -14.25
CA ARG A 178 -9.59 8.95 -13.87
C ARG A 178 -9.73 7.44 -13.92
N ARG A 179 -9.12 6.78 -14.90
CA ARG A 179 -9.06 5.32 -14.98
C ARG A 179 -8.32 4.76 -13.77
N MET A 180 -7.16 5.31 -13.44
CA MET A 180 -6.33 4.86 -12.33
C MET A 180 -7.02 5.02 -10.99
N LEU A 181 -7.75 6.12 -10.76
CA LEU A 181 -8.52 6.35 -9.53
C LEU A 181 -9.68 5.37 -9.34
N LYS A 182 -10.16 4.72 -10.41
CA LYS A 182 -11.20 3.67 -10.34
C LYS A 182 -10.63 2.28 -10.05
N ASP A 183 -9.33 2.08 -10.26
CA ASP A 183 -8.66 0.81 -9.98
C ASP A 183 -8.51 0.60 -8.46
N SER A 184 -8.67 -0.64 -8.00
CA SER A 184 -8.48 -1.02 -6.59
C SER A 184 -7.11 -0.62 -6.01
N ARG A 185 -6.07 -0.51 -6.84
CA ARG A 185 -4.74 -0.06 -6.41
C ARG A 185 -4.75 1.38 -5.89
N ALA A 186 -5.73 2.20 -6.28
CA ALA A 186 -5.88 3.56 -5.77
C ALA A 186 -6.21 3.61 -4.27
N GLU A 187 -6.58 2.48 -3.64
CA GLU A 187 -6.67 2.40 -2.18
C GLU A 187 -5.37 2.76 -1.46
N ALA A 188 -4.23 2.72 -2.17
CA ALA A 188 -2.92 3.19 -1.71
C ALA A 188 -2.94 4.66 -1.27
N LEU A 189 -3.82 5.50 -1.82
CA LEU A 189 -3.97 6.89 -1.39
C LEU A 189 -4.42 6.97 0.07
N GLY A 190 -5.40 6.16 0.47
CA GLY A 190 -5.82 6.07 1.87
C GLY A 190 -4.72 5.50 2.76
N THR A 191 -4.16 4.35 2.40
CA THR A 191 -3.21 3.62 3.25
C THR A 191 -1.83 4.25 3.36
N ARG A 192 -1.45 5.12 2.41
CA ARG A 192 -0.15 5.79 2.39
C ARG A 192 -0.29 7.30 2.56
N PHE A 193 -0.94 7.98 1.62
CA PHE A 193 -1.02 9.43 1.63
C PHE A 193 -1.85 9.94 2.81
N ALA A 194 -3.09 9.48 2.98
CA ALA A 194 -3.94 9.93 4.08
C ALA A 194 -3.41 9.45 5.43
N SER A 195 -2.91 8.21 5.52
CA SER A 195 -2.27 7.70 6.75
C SER A 195 -1.07 8.55 7.18
N GLN A 196 -0.21 8.97 6.25
CA GLN A 196 0.92 9.85 6.58
C GLN A 196 0.47 11.27 6.89
N TRP A 197 -0.38 11.86 6.04
CA TRP A 197 -0.87 13.22 6.22
C TRP A 197 -1.60 13.38 7.57
N LEU A 198 -2.53 12.49 7.88
CA LEU A 198 -3.32 12.52 9.12
C LEU A 198 -2.57 11.96 10.33
N ARG A 199 -1.33 11.49 10.13
CA ARG A 199 -0.46 10.88 11.14
C ARG A 199 -1.09 9.66 11.81
N LEU A 200 -1.80 8.82 11.06
CA LEU A 200 -2.48 7.63 11.59
C LEU A 200 -1.50 6.61 12.19
N GLU A 201 -0.23 6.61 11.78
CA GLU A 201 0.84 5.82 12.40
C GLU A 201 1.05 6.15 13.89
N ASP A 202 0.69 7.36 14.33
CA ASP A 202 0.78 7.74 15.75
C ASP A 202 -0.23 7.00 16.62
N LEU A 203 -1.26 6.37 16.02
CA LEU A 203 -2.21 5.52 16.74
C LEU A 203 -1.49 4.34 17.44
N GLU A 204 -0.45 3.79 16.82
CA GLU A 204 0.35 2.72 17.42
C GLU A 204 1.15 3.17 18.64
N LYS A 205 1.38 4.49 18.78
CA LYS A 205 2.15 5.07 19.90
C LYS A 205 1.29 5.32 21.13
N VAL A 206 -0.04 5.29 20.99
CA VAL A 206 -0.97 5.50 22.08
C VAL A 206 -1.51 4.16 22.55
N HIS A 207 -1.20 3.81 23.79
CA HIS A 207 -1.72 2.61 24.44
C HIS A 207 -2.65 3.01 25.58
N PRO A 208 -3.99 2.99 25.37
CA PRO A 208 -4.94 3.17 26.44
C PRO A 208 -4.66 2.23 27.60
N ASP A 209 -4.78 2.76 28.83
CA ASP A 209 -4.59 1.98 30.04
C ASP A 209 -5.61 0.84 30.07
N ARG A 210 -5.12 -0.39 30.13
CA ARG A 210 -5.94 -1.60 30.00
C ARG A 210 -6.90 -1.82 31.18
N LEU A 211 -6.59 -1.26 32.35
CA LEU A 211 -7.47 -1.34 33.52
C LEU A 211 -8.61 -0.33 33.42
N LEU A 212 -8.33 0.85 32.87
CA LEU A 212 -9.33 1.90 32.66
C LEU A 212 -10.18 1.68 31.39
N PHE A 213 -9.59 1.12 30.34
CA PHE A 213 -10.19 0.92 29.02
C PHE A 213 -10.05 -0.55 28.54
N PRO A 214 -10.66 -1.51 29.26
CA PRO A 214 -10.49 -2.94 28.98
C PRO A 214 -11.06 -3.40 27.62
N ASP A 215 -11.97 -2.63 27.03
CA ASP A 215 -12.55 -2.93 25.71
C ASP A 215 -11.73 -2.33 24.54
N PHE A 216 -10.54 -1.76 24.80
CA PHE A 216 -9.60 -1.31 23.76
C PHE A 216 -8.54 -2.38 23.47
N TYR A 217 -8.51 -2.89 22.24
CA TYR A 217 -7.63 -3.97 21.79
C TYR A 217 -7.12 -3.69 20.36
N GLN A 218 -6.06 -4.38 19.94
CA GLN A 218 -5.39 -4.10 18.65
C GLN A 218 -6.34 -4.13 17.45
N GLN A 219 -7.23 -5.12 17.35
CA GLN A 219 -8.16 -5.22 16.22
C GLN A 219 -9.17 -4.05 16.18
N LEU A 220 -9.48 -3.42 17.31
CA LEU A 220 -10.27 -2.19 17.34
C LEU A 220 -9.46 -1.00 16.82
N ALA A 221 -8.18 -0.88 17.19
CA ALA A 221 -7.28 0.14 16.66
C ALA A 221 -7.10 0.00 15.13
N ASP A 222 -6.90 -1.23 14.65
CA ASP A 222 -6.83 -1.55 13.22
C ASP A 222 -8.14 -1.16 12.51
N ALA A 223 -9.29 -1.39 13.16
CA ALA A 223 -10.58 -1.02 12.60
C ALA A 223 -10.78 0.51 12.53
N MET A 224 -10.34 1.25 13.54
CA MET A 224 -10.34 2.72 13.55
C MET A 224 -9.44 3.32 12.47
N LEU A 225 -8.26 2.72 12.27
CA LEU A 225 -7.35 3.11 11.18
C LEU A 225 -8.02 2.85 9.83
N ARG A 226 -8.56 1.64 9.63
CA ARG A 226 -9.23 1.26 8.38
C ARG A 226 -10.48 2.09 8.08
N GLU A 227 -11.23 2.51 9.09
CA GLU A 227 -12.33 3.48 8.94
C GLU A 227 -11.86 4.75 8.21
N THR A 228 -10.75 5.32 8.67
CA THR A 228 -10.24 6.59 8.16
C THR A 228 -9.70 6.46 6.74
N GLU A 229 -8.98 5.37 6.46
CA GLU A 229 -8.49 5.06 5.11
C GLU A 229 -9.64 4.87 4.12
N LEU A 230 -10.65 4.06 4.50
CA LEU A 230 -11.81 3.81 3.65
C LEU A 230 -12.63 5.07 3.41
N PHE A 231 -12.78 5.90 4.44
CA PHE A 231 -13.44 7.18 4.32
C PHE A 231 -12.74 8.09 3.32
N PHE A 232 -11.42 8.28 3.46
CA PHE A 232 -10.63 9.06 2.51
C PHE A 232 -10.70 8.51 1.08
N ASN A 233 -10.52 7.20 0.92
CA ASN A 233 -10.63 6.53 -0.38
C ASN A 233 -12.03 6.67 -0.98
N GLY A 234 -13.07 6.64 -0.15
CA GLY A 234 -14.45 6.91 -0.55
C GLY A 234 -14.61 8.31 -1.11
N LEU A 235 -14.05 9.34 -0.45
CA LEU A 235 -14.09 10.71 -0.95
C LEU A 235 -13.40 10.85 -2.31
N VAL A 236 -12.20 10.30 -2.45
CA VAL A 236 -11.43 10.36 -3.71
C VAL A 236 -12.15 9.63 -4.84
N ARG A 237 -12.59 8.39 -4.60
CA ARG A 237 -13.18 7.53 -5.62
C ARG A 237 -14.55 8.05 -6.10
N GLU A 238 -15.32 8.63 -5.19
CA GLU A 238 -16.65 9.17 -5.48
C GLU A 238 -16.60 10.67 -5.87
N ASP A 239 -15.40 11.25 -6.06
CA ASP A 239 -15.18 12.68 -6.38
C ASP A 239 -15.99 13.62 -5.46
N ARG A 240 -15.92 13.34 -4.15
CA ARG A 240 -16.66 14.06 -3.13
C ARG A 240 -15.93 15.33 -2.73
N SER A 241 -16.68 16.27 -2.16
CA SER A 241 -16.08 17.49 -1.63
C SER A 241 -15.11 17.17 -0.51
N ALA A 242 -13.91 17.76 -0.55
CA ALA A 242 -12.96 17.67 0.55
C ALA A 242 -13.52 18.23 1.88
N LEU A 243 -14.54 19.09 1.83
CA LEU A 243 -15.22 19.59 3.04
C LEU A 243 -15.98 18.49 3.79
N GLU A 244 -16.28 17.36 3.14
CA GLU A 244 -16.86 16.19 3.81
C GLU A 244 -15.89 15.57 4.82
N LEU A 245 -14.57 15.83 4.72
CA LEU A 245 -13.61 15.49 5.78
C LEU A 245 -14.04 16.03 7.15
N TYR A 246 -14.79 17.13 7.20
CA TYR A 246 -15.25 17.75 8.44
C TYR A 246 -16.74 17.52 8.71
N SER A 247 -17.53 17.42 7.65
CA SER A 247 -18.99 17.54 7.73
C SER A 247 -19.76 16.27 7.40
N ALA A 248 -19.07 15.20 6.94
CA ALA A 248 -19.75 13.95 6.58
C ALA A 248 -20.57 13.41 7.76
N ASP A 249 -21.81 13.06 7.46
CA ASP A 249 -22.77 12.40 8.35
C ASP A 249 -22.74 10.87 8.19
N TYR A 250 -21.66 10.33 7.60
CA TYR A 250 -21.46 8.91 7.38
C TYR A 250 -20.01 8.51 7.63
N THR A 251 -19.79 7.22 7.83
CA THR A 251 -18.45 6.62 7.92
C THR A 251 -18.46 5.17 7.42
N TYR A 252 -17.34 4.46 7.54
CA TYR A 252 -17.19 3.05 7.20
C TYR A 252 -16.99 2.22 8.46
N LEU A 253 -17.91 1.29 8.74
CA LEU A 253 -17.91 0.48 9.96
C LEU A 253 -17.93 -1.02 9.65
N ASN A 254 -17.17 -1.78 10.43
CA ASN A 254 -17.42 -3.20 10.67
C ASN A 254 -18.10 -3.39 12.04
N GLU A 255 -18.42 -4.63 12.41
CA GLU A 255 -19.11 -4.92 13.68
C GLU A 255 -18.35 -4.43 14.92
N ALA A 256 -17.03 -4.65 14.97
CA ALA A 256 -16.21 -4.27 16.13
C ALA A 256 -16.27 -2.75 16.38
N LEU A 257 -16.10 -1.96 15.32
CA LEU A 257 -16.13 -0.50 15.41
C LEU A 257 -17.56 0.02 15.65
N ALA A 258 -18.57 -0.59 15.02
CA ALA A 258 -19.97 -0.23 15.25
C ALA A 258 -20.38 -0.44 16.70
N LYS A 259 -19.99 -1.57 17.32
CA LYS A 259 -20.17 -1.82 18.76
C LYS A 259 -19.49 -0.75 19.60
N HIS A 260 -18.25 -0.41 19.28
CA HIS A 260 -17.51 0.63 19.98
C HIS A 260 -18.18 2.01 19.87
N TYR A 261 -18.82 2.32 18.74
CA TYR A 261 -19.57 3.57 18.54
C TYR A 261 -21.01 3.53 19.02
N GLY A 262 -21.51 2.38 19.49
CA GLY A 262 -22.91 2.21 19.89
C GLY A 262 -23.90 2.22 18.73
N ILE A 263 -23.46 1.87 17.51
CA ILE A 263 -24.29 1.86 16.30
C ILE A 263 -24.82 0.42 16.07
N PRO A 264 -26.14 0.18 16.20
CA PRO A 264 -26.72 -1.15 16.05
C PRO A 264 -26.82 -1.57 14.56
N GLY A 265 -27.06 -2.86 14.31
CA GLY A 265 -27.41 -3.37 12.98
C GLY A 265 -26.24 -3.69 12.06
N ILE A 266 -25.00 -3.61 12.53
CA ILE A 266 -23.79 -3.96 11.77
C ILE A 266 -23.21 -5.27 12.32
N THR A 267 -23.06 -6.27 11.44
CA THR A 267 -22.56 -7.61 11.78
C THR A 267 -21.48 -8.07 10.82
N GLY A 268 -20.47 -8.77 11.32
CA GLY A 268 -19.33 -9.28 10.57
C GLY A 268 -18.17 -8.29 10.39
N ASN A 269 -17.08 -8.80 9.84
CA ASN A 269 -15.80 -8.09 9.75
C ASN A 269 -15.70 -7.14 8.53
N HIS A 270 -16.65 -7.20 7.61
CA HIS A 270 -16.65 -6.36 6.41
C HIS A 270 -17.14 -4.95 6.72
N PHE A 271 -16.33 -3.97 6.30
CA PHE A 271 -16.66 -2.56 6.36
C PHE A 271 -17.77 -2.21 5.38
N ARG A 272 -18.70 -1.36 5.81
CA ARG A 272 -19.74 -0.79 4.97
C ARG A 272 -19.95 0.68 5.30
N LYS A 273 -20.38 1.46 4.30
CA LYS A 273 -20.77 2.86 4.48
C LYS A 273 -22.05 2.90 5.31
N VAL A 274 -22.05 3.66 6.40
CA VAL A 274 -23.14 3.78 7.38
C VAL A 274 -23.34 5.24 7.71
N GLN A 275 -24.58 5.72 7.68
CA GLN A 275 -24.93 7.04 8.20
C GLN A 275 -24.88 7.04 9.72
N TYR A 276 -24.32 8.08 10.31
CA TYR A 276 -24.37 8.27 11.75
C TYR A 276 -25.82 8.45 12.20
N PRO A 277 -26.22 7.87 13.35
CA PRO A 277 -27.59 7.95 13.84
C PRO A 277 -27.95 9.33 14.39
N ASP A 278 -26.95 10.17 14.70
CA ASP A 278 -27.11 11.49 15.28
C ASP A 278 -25.95 12.44 14.90
N ASP A 279 -25.90 13.61 15.54
CA ASP A 279 -24.92 14.67 15.28
C ASP A 279 -23.69 14.62 16.21
N THR A 280 -23.54 13.57 17.02
CA THR A 280 -22.40 13.44 17.94
C THR A 280 -21.07 13.17 17.22
N ARG A 281 -21.14 12.69 15.98
CA ARG A 281 -19.98 12.42 15.11
C ARG A 281 -20.15 13.03 13.73
N ARG A 282 -19.08 13.66 13.25
CA ARG A 282 -18.96 14.23 11.91
C ARG A 282 -17.52 14.15 11.41
N GLY A 283 -17.37 13.69 10.18
CA GLY A 283 -16.08 13.62 9.48
C GLY A 283 -14.96 12.96 10.31
N ILE A 284 -13.71 13.28 9.94
CA ILE A 284 -12.51 12.70 10.55
C ILE A 284 -12.33 13.10 12.02
N LEU A 285 -12.92 14.22 12.45
CA LEU A 285 -12.88 14.64 13.86
C LEU A 285 -13.74 13.74 14.76
N GLY A 286 -14.70 13.02 14.16
CA GLY A 286 -15.49 11.99 14.81
C GLY A 286 -14.89 10.59 14.75
N HIS A 287 -13.76 10.38 14.05
CA HIS A 287 -13.14 9.06 13.93
C HIS A 287 -12.34 8.66 15.18
N GLY A 288 -12.44 7.39 15.57
CA GLY A 288 -11.78 6.81 16.74
C GLY A 288 -10.26 6.86 16.62
N SER A 289 -9.70 6.77 15.41
CA SER A 289 -8.26 6.89 15.16
C SER A 289 -7.74 8.27 15.60
N ILE A 290 -8.36 9.34 15.14
CA ILE A 290 -8.00 10.73 15.45
C ILE A 290 -8.23 11.02 16.93
N LEU A 291 -9.37 10.59 17.48
CA LEU A 291 -9.70 10.80 18.89
C LEU A 291 -8.71 10.07 19.82
N THR A 292 -8.23 8.90 19.42
CA THR A 292 -7.29 8.09 20.21
C THR A 292 -5.86 8.61 20.08
N LEU A 293 -5.35 8.86 18.86
CA LEU A 293 -3.98 9.37 18.66
C LEU A 293 -3.78 10.77 19.30
N THR A 294 -4.86 11.52 19.51
CA THR A 294 -4.87 12.82 20.21
C THR A 294 -5.19 12.73 21.70
N SER A 295 -5.01 11.56 22.32
CA SER A 295 -5.29 11.33 23.74
C SER A 295 -4.05 10.85 24.51
N HIS A 296 -4.14 10.86 25.84
CA HIS A 296 -3.20 10.15 26.70
C HIS A 296 -3.71 8.75 27.01
N ALA A 297 -2.84 7.86 27.48
CA ALA A 297 -3.19 6.49 27.87
C ALA A 297 -4.37 6.42 28.84
N ASN A 298 -4.49 7.36 29.78
CA ASN A 298 -5.49 7.32 30.85
C ASN A 298 -6.64 8.33 30.69
N ARG A 299 -6.60 9.22 29.68
CA ARG A 299 -7.61 10.29 29.50
C ARG A 299 -7.57 10.93 28.12
N THR A 300 -8.68 11.54 27.72
CA THR A 300 -8.75 12.42 26.55
C THR A 300 -7.93 13.71 26.75
N SER A 301 -7.43 14.30 25.67
CA SER A 301 -6.67 15.56 25.73
C SER A 301 -7.13 16.61 24.71
N PRO A 302 -7.88 17.64 25.15
CA PRO A 302 -8.22 18.78 24.28
C PRO A 302 -6.99 19.51 23.73
N VAL A 303 -5.90 19.55 24.50
CA VAL A 303 -4.64 20.21 24.10
C VAL A 303 -3.98 19.47 22.94
N LEU A 304 -3.82 18.14 23.05
CA LEU A 304 -3.23 17.34 21.96
C LEU A 304 -4.13 17.36 20.72
N ARG A 305 -5.45 17.38 20.91
CA ARG A 305 -6.40 17.50 19.80
C ARG A 305 -6.32 18.84 19.09
N GLY A 306 -6.26 19.95 19.83
CA GLY A 306 -6.06 21.28 19.26
C GLY A 306 -4.72 21.39 18.53
N LYS A 307 -3.64 20.85 19.13
CA LYS A 307 -2.33 20.74 18.48
C LYS A 307 -2.41 19.99 17.15
N TRP A 308 -3.03 18.81 17.12
CA TRP A 308 -3.17 18.04 15.89
C TRP A 308 -3.95 18.81 14.82
N VAL A 309 -5.05 19.50 15.16
CA VAL A 309 -5.78 20.34 14.19
C VAL A 309 -4.89 21.43 13.61
N MET A 310 -4.16 22.15 14.47
CA MET A 310 -3.25 23.22 14.05
C MET A 310 -2.10 22.71 13.17
N GLU A 311 -1.51 21.58 13.52
CA GLU A 311 -0.38 20.99 12.79
C GLU A 311 -0.81 20.34 11.47
N VAL A 312 -1.82 19.47 11.51
CA VAL A 312 -2.16 18.56 10.41
C VAL A 312 -3.15 19.17 9.43
N LEU A 313 -4.13 19.93 9.93
CA LEU A 313 -5.19 20.48 9.09
C LEU A 313 -4.92 21.92 8.66
N LEU A 314 -4.35 22.74 9.54
CA LEU A 314 -4.10 24.16 9.26
C LEU A 314 -2.67 24.45 8.77
N GLY A 315 -1.72 23.54 8.98
CA GLY A 315 -0.31 23.76 8.62
C GLY A 315 0.38 24.85 9.45
N THR A 316 -0.15 25.15 10.65
CA THR A 316 0.35 26.20 11.55
C THR A 316 0.61 25.61 12.94
N PRO A 317 1.71 24.85 13.15
CA PRO A 317 2.02 24.22 14.44
C PRO A 317 2.00 25.24 15.59
N PRO A 318 1.52 24.86 16.80
CA PRO A 318 1.62 25.73 17.95
C PRO A 318 3.10 25.95 18.34
N PRO A 319 3.44 27.07 19.00
CA PRO A 319 4.80 27.32 19.50
C PRO A 319 5.29 26.19 20.42
N PRO A 320 6.62 25.91 20.44
CA PRO A 320 7.21 24.84 21.24
C PRO A 320 7.07 25.03 22.76
#